data_AF-A0A4R0D1X3-F1
#
_entry.id   AF-A0A4R0D1X3-F1
#
_cell.length_a   1.000
_cell.length_b   1.000
_cell.length_c   1.000
_cell.angle_alpha   90.00
_cell.angle_beta   90.00
_cell.angle_gamma   90.00
#
_symmetry.space_group_name_H-M   'P 1'
#
loop_
_entity.id
_entity.type
_entity.pdbx_description
1 polymer ?
#
loop_
_entity_poly.entity_id
_entity_poly.type
_entity_poly.pdbx_seq_one_letter_code
_entity_poly.pdbx_strand_id
1 'polypeptide(L)'
;MNTEDKAHEYAKILLNHIMSNYGRLSVEDAFNIAKSAYMLADAMLEVQGRKPVERPAVLEEWQPNWSLAPESAQWWAMAEDRSSLWFNDEPRMMDDYFKTTYCGFGEMPFREAPNFNYKGDWRNSLRKRPEGV
;
A
#
# COMPACT_ATOMS: atom_id res chain seq x y z
N MET A 1 -10.94 -26.23 0.14
CA MET A 1 -9.58 -26.33 0.70
C MET A 1 -9.64 -25.85 2.13
N ASN A 2 -9.29 -26.69 3.11
CA ASN A 2 -9.41 -26.36 4.53
C ASN A 2 -8.19 -25.53 5.01
N THR A 3 -8.17 -25.10 6.28
CA THR A 3 -7.06 -24.33 6.85
C THR A 3 -5.72 -25.07 6.75
N GLU A 4 -5.73 -26.37 7.02
CA GLU A 4 -4.53 -27.21 7.03
C GLU A 4 -3.87 -27.28 5.65
N ASP A 5 -4.66 -27.46 4.59
CA ASP A 5 -4.20 -27.48 3.20
C ASP A 5 -3.52 -26.15 2.80
N LYS A 6 -4.13 -25.02 3.21
CA LYS A 6 -3.59 -23.68 2.93
C LYS A 6 -2.32 -23.40 3.73
N ALA A 7 -2.31 -23.72 5.02
CA ALA A 7 -1.15 -23.58 5.88
C ALA A 7 0.02 -24.41 5.34
N HIS A 8 -0.26 -25.61 4.84
CA HIS A 8 0.76 -26.45 4.22
C HIS A 8 1.40 -25.80 2.97
N GLU A 9 0.61 -25.19 2.09
CA GLU A 9 1.12 -24.47 0.92
C GLU A 9 1.93 -23.21 1.31
N TYR A 10 1.46 -22.43 2.30
CA TYR A 10 2.21 -21.26 2.76
C TYR A 10 3.51 -21.64 3.47
N ALA A 11 3.52 -22.73 4.23
CA ALA A 11 4.74 -23.23 4.86
C ALA A 11 5.79 -23.61 3.81
N LYS A 12 5.41 -24.24 2.69
CA LYS A 12 6.34 -24.53 1.58
C LYS A 12 6.97 -23.28 0.99
N ILE A 13 6.18 -22.22 0.79
CA ILE A 13 6.67 -20.95 0.23
C ILE A 13 7.68 -20.30 1.18
N LEU A 14 7.35 -20.23 2.48
CA LEU A 14 8.22 -19.64 3.50
C LEU A 14 9.51 -20.46 3.69
N LEU A 15 9.41 -21.79 3.69
CA LEU A 15 10.57 -22.70 3.74
C LEU A 15 11.50 -22.50 2.55
N ASN A 16 10.96 -22.42 1.34
CA ASN A 16 11.75 -22.18 0.13
C ASN A 16 12.49 -20.84 0.20
N HIS A 17 11.81 -19.78 0.65
CA HIS A 17 12.43 -18.47 0.81
C HIS A 17 13.60 -18.49 1.81
N ILE A 18 13.42 -19.14 2.96
CA ILE A 18 14.46 -19.21 3.99
C ILE A 18 15.62 -20.11 3.56
N MET A 19 15.34 -21.25 2.94
CA MET A 19 16.37 -22.14 2.41
C MET A 19 17.21 -21.47 1.33
N SER A 20 16.60 -20.65 0.47
CA SER A 20 17.32 -19.87 -0.55
C SER A 20 18.20 -18.76 0.02
N ASN A 21 17.83 -18.17 1.17
CA ASN A 21 18.52 -17.02 1.74
C ASN A 21 19.53 -17.36 2.83
N TYR A 22 19.31 -18.43 3.59
CA TYR A 22 20.09 -18.74 4.79
C TYR A 22 20.73 -20.14 4.76
N GLY A 23 20.35 -21.01 3.81
CA GLY A 23 20.99 -22.30 3.55
C GLY A 23 20.93 -23.36 4.66
N ARG A 24 20.40 -23.01 5.83
CA ARG A 24 20.14 -23.90 6.98
C ARG A 24 18.87 -23.47 7.68
N LEU A 25 18.13 -24.45 8.18
CA LEU A 25 16.91 -24.27 8.94
C LEU A 25 17.12 -24.83 10.34
N SER A 26 16.97 -24.01 11.38
CA SER A 26 16.92 -24.55 12.73
C SER A 26 15.53 -25.16 13.01
N VAL A 27 15.43 -25.99 14.05
CA VAL A 27 14.13 -26.54 14.51
C VAL A 27 13.18 -25.41 14.96
N GLU A 28 13.73 -24.34 15.53
CA GLU A 28 12.98 -23.16 15.95
C GLU A 28 12.43 -22.38 14.75
N ASP A 29 13.22 -22.24 13.68
CA ASP A 29 12.76 -21.63 12.42
C ASP A 29 11.62 -22.46 11.81
N ALA A 30 11.74 -23.79 11.81
CA ALA A 30 10.69 -24.68 11.30
C ALA A 30 9.36 -24.49 12.08
N PHE A 31 9.44 -24.34 13.41
CA PHE A 31 8.28 -24.10 14.25
C PHE A 31 7.66 -22.72 13.99
N ASN A 32 8.47 -21.68 13.86
CA ASN A 32 8.01 -20.33 13.56
C ASN A 32 7.37 -20.22 12.17
N ILE A 33 7.87 -20.97 11.18
CA ILE A 33 7.28 -21.04 9.84
C ILE A 33 5.93 -21.72 9.88
N ALA A 34 5.82 -22.87 10.56
CA ALA A 34 4.54 -23.56 10.70
C ALA A 34 3.50 -22.64 11.35
N LYS A 35 3.87 -21.96 12.45
CA LYS A 35 2.98 -21.00 13.12
C LYS A 35 2.55 -19.85 12.20
N SER A 36 3.49 -19.24 11.48
CA SER A 36 3.20 -18.14 10.55
C SER A 36 2.28 -18.57 9.42
N ALA A 37 2.47 -19.79 8.90
CA ALA A 37 1.66 -20.34 7.84
C ALA A 37 0.21 -20.62 8.27
N TYR A 38 -0.01 -21.10 9.50
CA TYR A 38 -1.36 -21.22 10.08
C TYR A 38 -2.03 -19.86 10.26
N MET A 39 -1.31 -18.87 10.81
CA MET A 39 -1.85 -17.52 10.98
C MET A 39 -2.28 -16.88 9.65
N LEU A 40 -1.50 -17.08 8.59
CA LEU A 40 -1.84 -16.61 7.24
C LEU A 40 -3.05 -17.35 6.66
N ALA A 41 -3.13 -18.67 6.84
CA ALA A 41 -4.25 -19.47 6.37
C ALA A 41 -5.57 -19.06 7.04
N ASP A 42 -5.56 -18.84 8.36
CA ASP A 42 -6.72 -18.37 9.12
C ASP A 42 -7.15 -16.97 8.69
N ALA A 43 -6.22 -16.01 8.60
CA ALA A 43 -6.52 -14.65 8.15
C ALA A 43 -7.16 -14.63 6.75
N MET A 44 -6.70 -15.49 5.83
CA MET A 44 -7.27 -15.56 4.48
C MET A 44 -8.62 -16.28 4.42
N LEU A 45 -8.90 -17.21 5.34
CA LEU A 45 -10.22 -17.81 5.46
C LEU A 45 -11.23 -16.84 6.08
N GLU A 46 -10.81 -16.03 7.06
CA GLU A 46 -11.61 -14.92 7.57
C GLU A 46 -11.95 -13.90 6.48
N VAL A 47 -11.00 -13.61 5.58
CA VAL A 47 -11.23 -12.73 4.42
C VAL A 47 -12.11 -13.40 3.35
N GLN A 48 -11.96 -14.72 3.09
CA GLN A 48 -12.81 -15.44 2.14
C GLN A 48 -14.26 -15.60 2.60
N GLY A 49 -14.51 -15.62 3.92
CA GLY A 49 -15.86 -15.62 4.49
C GLY A 49 -16.57 -14.27 4.41
N ARG A 50 -15.83 -13.18 4.14
CA ARG A 50 -16.43 -11.86 3.91
C ARG A 50 -16.91 -11.82 2.46
N LYS A 51 -18.22 -11.64 2.28
CA LYS A 51 -18.73 -11.17 0.98
C LYS A 51 -17.91 -9.93 0.59
N PRO A 52 -17.49 -9.80 -0.69
CA PRO A 52 -16.93 -8.54 -1.14
C PRO A 52 -17.95 -7.48 -0.73
N VAL A 53 -17.53 -6.52 0.07
CA VAL A 53 -18.34 -5.32 0.26
C VAL A 53 -18.48 -4.77 -1.15
N GLU A 54 -19.68 -4.89 -1.72
CA GLU A 54 -19.98 -4.30 -3.02
C GLU A 54 -19.59 -2.84 -2.89
N ARG A 55 -18.51 -2.47 -3.58
CA ARG A 55 -18.06 -1.09 -3.62
C ARG A 55 -19.21 -0.37 -4.33
N PRO A 56 -19.90 0.59 -3.67
CA PRO A 56 -21.01 1.29 -4.31
C PRO A 56 -20.52 1.85 -5.65
N ALA A 57 -21.28 1.63 -6.71
CA ALA A 57 -20.83 1.78 -8.09
C ALA A 57 -20.25 3.17 -8.42
N VAL A 58 -20.55 4.21 -7.65
CA VAL A 58 -19.80 5.47 -7.61
C VAL A 58 -20.02 6.06 -6.21
N LEU A 59 -19.14 5.78 -5.25
CA LEU A 59 -18.86 6.81 -4.24
C LEU A 59 -17.97 7.80 -4.98
N GLU A 60 -18.42 9.04 -5.17
CA GLU A 60 -17.56 10.10 -5.69
C GLU A 60 -16.28 10.08 -4.85
N GLU A 61 -15.19 9.57 -5.44
CA GLU A 61 -13.91 9.51 -4.75
C GLU A 61 -13.56 10.96 -4.46
N TRP A 62 -13.49 11.32 -3.18
CA TRP A 62 -13.11 12.66 -2.75
C TRP A 62 -11.89 13.15 -3.53
N GLN A 63 -11.92 14.38 -4.02
CA GLN A 63 -10.82 15.02 -4.78
C GLN A 63 -10.33 16.28 -4.07
N PRO A 64 -9.01 16.57 -4.07
CA PRO A 64 -8.50 17.87 -3.67
C PRO A 64 -8.94 18.94 -4.67
N ASN A 65 -8.89 20.22 -4.27
CA ASN A 65 -9.13 21.30 -5.22
C ASN A 65 -7.92 21.47 -6.15
N TRP A 66 -7.99 20.85 -7.34
CA TRP A 66 -6.95 20.88 -8.36
C TRP A 66 -6.67 22.27 -8.93
N SER A 67 -7.55 23.26 -8.74
CA SER A 67 -7.29 24.65 -9.17
C SER A 67 -6.13 25.31 -8.42
N LEU A 68 -5.71 24.75 -7.28
CA LEU A 68 -4.56 25.21 -6.49
C LEU A 68 -3.28 24.43 -6.81
N ALA A 69 -3.37 23.41 -7.67
CA ALA A 69 -2.23 22.60 -8.03
C ALA A 69 -1.33 23.37 -9.01
N PRO A 70 0.00 23.25 -8.89
CA PRO A 70 0.93 23.68 -9.94
C PRO A 70 0.57 23.04 -11.28
N GLU A 71 0.88 23.72 -12.38
CA GLU A 71 0.60 23.20 -13.73
C GLU A 71 1.20 21.80 -13.97
N SER A 72 2.41 21.57 -13.46
CA SER A 72 3.12 20.29 -13.56
C SER A 72 2.59 19.18 -12.66
N ALA A 73 1.73 19.48 -11.68
CA ALA A 73 1.25 18.51 -10.72
C ALA A 73 0.23 17.55 -11.36
N GLN A 74 0.50 16.26 -11.23
CA GLN A 74 -0.33 15.16 -11.72
C GLN A 74 -0.93 14.33 -10.59
N TRP A 75 -0.38 14.43 -9.37
CA TRP A 75 -0.80 13.65 -8.22
C TRP A 75 -0.83 14.49 -6.94
N TRP A 76 -1.65 14.05 -5.99
CA TRP A 76 -1.72 14.58 -4.63
C TRP A 76 -1.72 13.43 -3.64
N ALA A 77 -1.00 13.56 -2.53
CA ALA A 77 -1.11 12.63 -1.42
C ALA A 77 -0.82 13.31 -0.07
N MET A 78 -1.32 12.67 0.99
CA MET A 78 -1.12 13.04 2.38
C MET A 78 -0.23 12.00 3.08
N ALA A 79 0.71 12.46 3.90
CA ALA A 79 1.53 11.61 4.76
C ALA A 79 0.88 11.41 6.14
N GLU A 80 1.49 10.56 6.98
CA GLU A 80 0.95 10.24 8.31
C GLU A 80 0.76 11.48 9.21
N ASP A 81 1.68 12.44 9.12
CA ASP A 81 1.68 13.69 9.89
C ASP A 81 0.65 14.73 9.40
N ARG A 82 -0.20 14.36 8.42
CA ARG A 82 -1.18 15.23 7.75
C ARG A 82 -0.57 16.32 6.86
N SER A 83 0.75 16.32 6.65
CA SER A 83 1.35 17.10 5.56
C SER A 83 0.87 16.54 4.22
N SER A 84 0.85 17.38 3.20
CA SER A 84 0.35 16.98 1.88
C SER A 84 1.21 17.60 0.79
N LEU A 85 1.38 16.85 -0.30
CA LEU A 85 2.26 17.21 -1.40
C LEU A 85 1.54 17.01 -2.74
N TRP A 86 1.80 17.93 -3.66
CA TRP A 86 1.63 17.74 -5.08
C TRP A 86 2.84 17.00 -5.63
N PHE A 87 2.65 16.07 -6.56
CA PHE A 87 3.73 15.38 -7.26
C PHE A 87 3.54 15.49 -8.77
N ASN A 88 4.66 15.62 -9.48
CA ASN A 88 4.67 15.61 -10.94
C ASN A 88 4.56 14.17 -11.49
N ASP A 89 5.19 13.22 -10.79
CA ASP A 89 5.19 11.79 -11.12
C ASP A 89 4.40 11.00 -10.08
N GLU A 90 3.95 9.78 -10.44
CA GLU A 90 3.25 8.90 -9.53
C GLU A 90 4.17 8.51 -8.35
N PRO A 91 3.81 8.89 -7.10
CA PRO A 91 4.62 8.55 -5.95
C PRO A 91 4.33 7.11 -5.49
N ARG A 92 5.33 6.49 -4.85
CA ARG A 92 5.19 5.22 -4.15
C ARG A 92 4.95 5.45 -2.67
N MET A 93 4.06 4.66 -2.08
CA MET A 93 3.86 4.64 -0.64
C MET A 93 5.06 3.95 0.03
N MET A 94 5.66 4.64 1.00
CA MET A 94 6.64 4.13 1.96
C MET A 94 5.94 3.98 3.33
N ASP A 95 6.67 3.58 4.38
CA ASP A 95 6.09 3.26 5.69
C ASP A 95 5.20 4.39 6.26
N ASP A 96 5.62 5.65 6.10
CA ASP A 96 5.00 6.84 6.71
C ASP A 96 4.71 7.99 5.72
N TYR A 97 5.17 7.92 4.46
CA TYR A 97 4.97 8.98 3.46
C TYR A 97 4.95 8.48 2.00
N PHE A 98 4.66 9.39 1.07
CA PHE A 98 4.70 9.16 -0.38
C PHE A 98 5.96 9.77 -0.98
N LYS A 99 6.69 9.00 -1.81
CA LYS A 99 7.96 9.44 -2.43
C LYS A 99 7.99 9.16 -3.92
N THR A 100 8.56 10.08 -4.70
CA THR A 100 8.91 9.82 -6.11
C THR A 100 10.37 9.36 -6.23
N THR A 101 10.66 8.54 -7.25
CA THR A 101 11.98 7.93 -7.50
C THR A 101 12.99 8.90 -8.14
N TYR A 102 12.97 10.19 -7.80
CA TYR A 102 13.81 11.16 -8.50
C TYR A 102 15.28 11.13 -8.03
N CYS A 103 16.18 10.95 -9.00
CA CYS A 103 17.63 10.88 -8.87
C CYS A 103 18.28 11.87 -9.86
N GLY A 104 18.10 13.19 -9.68
CA GLY A 104 18.69 14.18 -10.60
C GLY A 104 18.72 15.61 -10.06
N PHE A 105 19.65 16.43 -10.57
CA PHE A 105 19.71 17.87 -10.33
C PHE A 105 18.68 18.58 -11.24
N GLY A 106 17.54 18.99 -10.69
CA GLY A 106 16.43 19.63 -11.41
C GLY A 106 15.37 20.23 -10.46
N GLU A 107 14.26 20.73 -11.01
CA GLU A 107 13.10 21.21 -10.22
C GLU A 107 12.62 20.10 -9.27
N MET A 108 12.27 20.47 -8.03
CA MET A 108 11.76 19.51 -7.05
C MET A 108 10.51 18.78 -7.62
N PRO A 109 10.48 17.44 -7.60
CA PRO A 109 9.40 16.65 -8.20
C PRO A 109 8.10 16.69 -7.37
N PHE A 110 8.10 17.46 -6.29
CA PHE A 110 6.97 17.69 -5.41
C PHE A 110 6.92 19.14 -4.93
N ARG A 111 5.72 19.59 -4.56
CA ARG A 111 5.50 20.88 -3.88
C ARG A 111 4.51 20.71 -2.75
N GLU A 112 4.60 21.57 -1.73
CA GLU A 112 3.63 21.58 -0.63
C GLU A 112 2.22 21.85 -1.15
N ALA A 113 1.26 21.10 -0.60
CA ALA A 113 -0.15 21.21 -0.92
C ALA A 113 -0.96 21.41 0.36
N PRO A 114 -2.09 22.14 0.29
CA PRO A 114 -3.09 22.09 1.36
C PRO A 114 -3.54 20.65 1.60
N ASN A 115 -3.88 20.33 2.84
CA ASN A 115 -4.43 19.01 3.19
C ASN A 115 -5.93 18.87 2.81
N PHE A 116 -6.55 19.95 2.34
CA PHE A 116 -7.96 20.05 1.94
C PHE A 116 -8.95 19.50 2.97
N ASN A 117 -8.57 19.49 4.25
CA ASN A 117 -9.31 18.86 5.33
C ASN A 117 -9.67 17.39 5.06
N TYR A 118 -8.87 16.66 4.29
CA TYR A 118 -9.07 15.23 4.04
C TYR A 118 -9.20 14.46 5.36
N LYS A 119 -10.30 13.74 5.53
CA LYS A 119 -10.63 13.00 6.77
C LYS A 119 -10.39 11.50 6.67
N GLY A 120 -10.03 10.99 5.50
CA GLY A 120 -9.75 9.57 5.30
C GLY A 120 -8.41 9.13 5.89
N ASP A 121 -8.13 7.83 5.75
CA ASP A 121 -6.81 7.25 6.01
C ASP A 121 -5.81 7.80 4.98
N TRP A 122 -4.69 8.33 5.46
CA TRP A 122 -3.64 8.90 4.62
C TRP A 122 -3.09 7.87 3.62
N ARG A 123 -3.13 6.58 3.95
CA ARG A 123 -2.72 5.48 3.04
C ARG A 123 -3.60 5.39 1.79
N ASN A 124 -4.83 5.88 1.89
CA ASN A 124 -5.81 5.91 0.80
C ASN A 124 -5.94 7.32 0.19
N SER A 125 -5.00 8.23 0.45
CA SER A 125 -5.09 9.63 0.05
C SER A 125 -4.58 9.92 -1.37
N LEU A 126 -3.86 9.00 -2.01
CA LEU A 126 -3.30 9.22 -3.35
C LEU A 126 -4.41 9.52 -4.37
N ARG A 127 -4.35 10.69 -5.01
CA ARG A 127 -5.27 11.12 -6.06
C ARG A 127 -4.51 11.52 -7.31
N LYS A 128 -5.02 11.04 -8.45
CA LYS A 128 -4.56 11.47 -9.78
C LYS A 128 -5.37 12.67 -10.23
N ARG A 129 -4.72 13.65 -10.86
CA ARG A 129 -5.39 14.78 -11.50
C ARG A 129 -6.32 14.27 -12.61
N PRO A 130 -7.60 14.68 -12.64
CA PRO A 130 -8.49 14.36 -13.75
C PRO A 130 -8.03 15.04 -15.04
N GLU A 131 -8.28 14.41 -16.19
CA GLU A 131 -8.00 15.00 -17.49
C GLU A 131 -8.97 16.17 -17.76
N GLY A 132 -8.45 17.33 -18.15
CA GLY A 132 -9.25 18.50 -18.53
C GLY A 132 -9.58 19.51 -17.41
N VAL A 133 -8.90 19.44 -16.27
CA VAL A 133 -9.01 20.39 -15.13
C VAL A 133 -7.82 21.34 -15.08
#